data_AF-A0ABD6A0N0-F1
#
_entry.id   AF-A0ABD6A0N0-F1
#
_cell.length_a   1.000
_cell.length_b   1.000
_cell.length_c   1.000
_cell.angle_alpha   90.00
_cell.angle_beta   90.00
_cell.angle_gamma   90.00
#
_symmetry.space_group_name_H-M   'P 1'
#
loop_
_entity.id
_entity.type
_entity.pdbx_description
1 polymer ?
#
loop_
_entity_poly.entity_id
_entity_poly.type
_entity_poly.pdbx_seq_one_letter_code
_entity_poly.pdbx_strand_id
1 'polypeptide(L)'
;MSSQEIDAATAEIRDHIDGFLDTLEVRMEEPRFDEVIEGSEPLDSKNLSQRRERCVEDALIWPILEILGFDCTPRPYYPSGDENECPDFRVENLADRVIGENKSINQFGEAKNDLRTYLDSQRYEYGIGTDGFRWAVYEVEADERGRATTVDVVAEQNIKPVVRRLARERGLVSYTEELQSESTVEGVLGRFYQVFNHYCVRRAIGGLDEFYDLYVEVLAADGEYQTIESDIMSMLEAPDDATRSEELAFGALFLDRMAFLKLLDDRGVIESISLRKEWEEHNRGLNRFRGSFYSTFLQPLFYDSLSAHPKQRDDELQGSLQEMPFLSGGLFERLLPNELAYDLPDEAVKTVLSRFVEGEGRTLINEAANGSLLETYTEEYENRELAGEFPQHYSAIVGAYHDEIQFVESEIERTLRSFEG
;
A
#
# COMPACT_ATOMS: atom_id res chain seq x y z
N MET A 1 5.83 6.50 -2.38
CA MET A 1 6.76 6.90 -1.32
C MET A 1 7.75 7.89 -1.92
N SER A 2 7.96 9.02 -1.24
CA SER A 2 8.89 10.04 -1.74
C SER A 2 10.34 9.66 -1.43
N SER A 3 11.33 10.18 -2.17
CA SER A 3 12.75 9.99 -1.81
C SER A 3 13.04 10.47 -0.39
N GLN A 4 12.41 11.58 0.02
CA GLN A 4 12.59 12.17 1.35
C GLN A 4 12.10 11.27 2.47
N GLU A 5 10.99 10.57 2.27
CA GLU A 5 10.42 9.60 3.22
C GLU A 5 11.33 8.37 3.37
N ILE A 6 11.84 7.85 2.25
CA ILE A 6 12.76 6.71 2.25
C ILE A 6 14.08 7.09 2.93
N ASP A 7 14.60 8.29 2.65
CA ASP A 7 15.83 8.80 3.26
C ASP A 7 15.66 8.98 4.78
N ALA A 8 14.52 9.51 5.22
CA ALA A 8 14.19 9.66 6.64
C ALA A 8 14.09 8.30 7.35
N ALA A 9 13.29 7.37 6.82
CA ALA A 9 13.15 6.03 7.38
C ALA A 9 14.49 5.28 7.40
N THR A 10 15.30 5.43 6.35
CA THR A 10 16.65 4.85 6.27
C THR A 10 17.56 5.39 7.37
N ALA A 11 17.52 6.69 7.64
CA ALA A 11 18.28 7.31 8.71
C ALA A 11 17.83 6.81 10.10
N GLU A 12 16.52 6.73 10.35
CA GLU A 12 15.98 6.26 11.63
C GLU A 12 16.32 4.77 11.88
N ILE A 13 16.21 3.91 10.87
CA ILE A 13 16.62 2.50 11.00
C ILE A 13 18.12 2.39 11.33
N ARG A 14 18.96 3.22 10.70
CA ARG A 14 20.39 3.27 11.00
C ARG A 14 20.64 3.67 12.46
N ASP A 15 19.94 4.70 12.96
CA ASP A 15 20.08 5.17 14.33
C ASP A 15 19.70 4.08 15.36
N HIS A 16 18.67 3.27 15.08
CA HIS A 16 18.33 2.12 15.93
C HIS A 16 19.38 1.00 15.88
N ILE A 17 20.01 0.75 14.73
CA ILE A 17 21.14 -0.19 14.65
C ILE A 17 22.32 0.32 15.50
N ASP A 18 22.65 1.61 15.43
CA ASP A 18 23.71 2.20 16.25
C ASP A 18 23.37 2.14 17.76
N GLY A 19 22.13 2.44 18.14
CA GLY A 19 21.65 2.32 19.52
C GLY A 19 21.63 0.87 20.04
N PHE A 20 21.38 -0.10 19.16
CA PHE A 20 21.53 -1.52 19.49
C PHE A 20 23.00 -1.88 19.75
N LEU A 21 23.93 -1.41 18.91
CA LEU A 21 25.37 -1.60 19.12
C LEU A 21 25.85 -0.95 20.43
N ASP A 22 25.36 0.24 20.78
CA ASP A 22 25.62 0.88 22.09
C ASP A 22 25.13 0.00 23.24
N THR A 23 23.93 -0.56 23.10
CA THR A 23 23.33 -1.42 24.12
C THR A 23 24.17 -2.66 24.34
N LEU A 24 24.67 -3.28 23.27
CA LEU A 24 25.57 -4.42 23.37
C LEU A 24 26.90 -4.02 24.02
N GLU A 25 27.50 -2.90 23.62
CA GLU A 25 28.79 -2.40 24.15
C GLU A 25 28.74 -2.19 25.66
N VAL A 26 27.63 -1.66 26.16
CA VAL A 26 27.43 -1.41 27.58
C VAL A 26 27.11 -2.68 28.38
N ARG A 27 26.33 -3.61 27.80
CA ARG A 27 25.75 -4.72 28.56
C ARG A 27 26.52 -6.03 28.46
N MET A 28 27.29 -6.27 27.39
CA MET A 28 28.02 -7.52 27.23
C MET A 28 29.26 -7.57 28.14
N GLU A 29 29.21 -8.40 29.18
CA GLU A 29 30.30 -8.58 30.15
C GLU A 29 31.59 -9.17 29.52
N GLU A 30 31.46 -9.96 28.45
CA GLU A 30 32.57 -10.44 27.62
C GLU A 30 32.38 -9.96 26.17
N PRO A 31 33.38 -9.34 25.52
CA PRO A 31 33.27 -8.83 24.17
C PRO A 31 33.30 -9.97 23.14
N ARG A 32 32.17 -10.68 23.02
CA ARG A 32 31.91 -11.69 21.99
C ARG A 32 31.33 -11.08 20.71
N PHE A 33 31.60 -9.79 20.47
CA PHE A 33 31.10 -9.04 19.32
C PHE A 33 31.44 -9.73 18.00
N ASP A 34 32.67 -10.25 17.89
CA ASP A 34 33.11 -11.00 16.71
C ASP A 34 32.22 -12.24 16.47
N GLU A 35 31.88 -13.00 17.49
CA GLU A 35 31.11 -14.25 17.33
C GLU A 35 29.63 -13.98 17.02
N VAL A 36 29.09 -12.88 17.55
CA VAL A 36 27.68 -12.52 17.45
C VAL A 36 27.38 -11.71 16.17
N ILE A 37 28.22 -10.72 15.86
CA ILE A 37 28.03 -9.79 14.72
C ILE A 37 28.69 -10.33 13.45
N GLU A 38 29.96 -10.77 13.54
CA GLU A 38 30.67 -11.36 12.39
C GLU A 38 30.33 -12.84 12.22
N GLY A 39 30.20 -13.59 13.31
CA GLY A 39 29.81 -14.99 13.31
C GLY A 39 28.31 -15.22 13.15
N SER A 40 27.84 -16.37 13.60
CA SER A 40 26.44 -16.78 13.60
C SER A 40 25.95 -17.17 14.99
N GLU A 41 26.67 -16.75 16.05
CA GLU A 41 26.30 -17.10 17.40
C GLU A 41 25.12 -16.24 17.90
N PRO A 42 24.13 -16.84 18.58
CA PRO A 42 23.03 -16.09 19.18
C PRO A 42 23.50 -15.32 20.42
N LEU A 43 22.71 -14.33 20.86
CA LEU A 43 22.95 -13.68 22.15
C LEU A 43 22.66 -14.64 23.31
N ASP A 44 23.53 -14.66 24.32
CA ASP A 44 23.30 -15.37 25.57
C ASP A 44 22.67 -14.42 26.60
N SER A 45 21.57 -14.85 27.23
CA SER A 45 20.89 -14.13 28.31
C SER A 45 21.82 -13.81 29.49
N LYS A 46 22.82 -14.66 29.73
CA LYS A 46 23.83 -14.44 30.78
C LYS A 46 24.64 -13.16 30.54
N ASN A 47 24.80 -12.77 29.29
CA ASN A 47 25.61 -11.61 28.88
C ASN A 47 24.80 -10.32 28.77
N LEU A 48 23.49 -10.34 29.04
CA LEU A 48 22.60 -9.18 28.83
C LEU A 48 21.84 -8.75 30.08
N SER A 49 21.93 -9.51 31.18
CA SER A 49 21.13 -9.32 32.40
C SER A 49 19.60 -9.25 32.15
N GLN A 50 19.14 -9.74 31.01
CA GLN A 50 17.73 -9.82 30.58
C GLN A 50 17.56 -10.99 29.58
N ARG A 51 16.31 -11.34 29.26
CA ARG A 51 16.05 -12.32 28.18
C ARG A 51 16.63 -11.79 26.86
N ARG A 52 17.35 -12.65 26.15
CA ARG A 52 18.04 -12.31 24.90
C ARG A 52 17.09 -11.76 23.82
N GLU A 53 15.86 -12.26 23.76
CA GLU A 53 14.83 -11.79 22.82
C GLU A 53 14.45 -10.33 23.14
N ARG A 54 14.20 -10.03 24.42
CA ARG A 54 13.81 -8.68 24.89
C ARG A 54 14.83 -7.59 24.53
N CYS A 55 16.11 -7.94 24.48
CA CYS A 55 17.16 -7.00 24.06
C CYS A 55 17.03 -6.58 22.60
N VAL A 56 16.70 -7.53 21.73
CA VAL A 56 16.58 -7.31 20.29
C VAL A 56 15.23 -6.68 19.99
N GLU A 57 14.19 -7.12 20.69
CA GLU A 57 12.85 -6.52 20.70
C GLU A 57 12.88 -5.01 20.93
N ASP A 58 13.34 -4.60 22.12
CA ASP A 58 13.25 -3.20 22.56
C ASP A 58 14.18 -2.27 21.75
N ALA A 59 15.33 -2.77 21.30
CA ALA A 59 16.34 -1.95 20.64
C ALA A 59 16.22 -1.92 19.11
N LEU A 60 15.65 -2.97 18.51
CA LEU A 60 15.71 -3.18 17.06
C LEU A 60 14.36 -3.53 16.45
N ILE A 61 13.70 -4.59 16.92
CA ILE A 61 12.49 -5.10 16.25
C ILE A 61 11.30 -4.15 16.40
N TRP A 62 10.93 -3.73 17.61
CA TRP A 62 9.79 -2.83 17.79
C TRP A 62 9.98 -1.47 17.11
N PRO A 63 11.14 -0.80 17.25
CA PRO A 63 11.34 0.46 16.55
C PRO A 63 11.36 0.31 15.03
N ILE A 64 11.94 -0.76 14.48
CA ILE A 64 11.90 -1.00 13.03
C ILE A 64 10.47 -1.27 12.56
N LEU A 65 9.68 -2.04 13.30
CA LEU A 65 8.27 -2.27 12.96
C LEU A 65 7.47 -0.96 12.92
N GLU A 66 7.70 -0.06 13.88
CA GLU A 66 7.10 1.27 13.91
C GLU A 66 7.50 2.12 12.70
N ILE A 67 8.79 2.13 12.34
CA ILE A 67 9.29 2.87 11.16
C ILE A 67 8.73 2.30 9.85
N LEU A 68 8.58 0.98 9.76
CA LEU A 68 7.94 0.31 8.62
C LEU A 68 6.42 0.57 8.57
N GLY A 69 5.87 1.17 9.63
CA GLY A 69 4.49 1.60 9.74
C GLY A 69 3.53 0.49 10.18
N PHE A 70 4.01 -0.54 10.87
CA PHE A 70 3.14 -1.57 11.44
C PHE A 70 2.59 -1.15 12.80
N ASP A 71 1.28 -1.28 12.98
CA ASP A 71 0.64 -1.22 14.29
C ASP A 71 0.60 -2.63 14.88
N CYS A 72 1.23 -2.83 16.03
CA CYS A 72 1.47 -4.16 16.59
C CYS A 72 0.95 -4.28 18.02
N THR A 73 0.12 -5.30 18.26
CA THR A 73 -0.23 -5.73 19.62
C THR A 73 0.73 -6.83 20.08
N PRO A 74 1.55 -6.61 21.12
CA PRO A 74 2.42 -7.63 21.66
C PRO A 74 1.61 -8.69 22.43
N ARG A 75 2.01 -9.97 22.28
CA ARG A 75 1.42 -11.14 22.94
C ARG A 75 -0.11 -11.15 22.88
N PRO A 76 -0.68 -11.23 21.66
CA PRO A 76 -2.12 -11.28 21.48
C PRO A 76 -2.73 -12.49 22.20
N TYR A 77 -3.98 -12.35 22.61
CA TYR A 77 -4.74 -13.47 23.15
C TYR A 77 -4.89 -14.59 22.09
N TYR A 78 -4.44 -15.79 22.42
CA TYR A 78 -4.49 -16.96 21.55
C TYR A 78 -5.38 -18.06 22.17
N PRO A 79 -6.57 -18.35 21.61
CA PRO A 79 -7.62 -19.14 22.29
C PRO A 79 -7.38 -20.67 22.29
N SER A 80 -6.22 -21.19 21.89
CA SER A 80 -5.95 -22.64 21.92
C SER A 80 -4.49 -22.94 22.17
N GLY A 81 -4.20 -23.74 23.19
CA GLY A 81 -2.83 -24.10 23.58
C GLY A 81 -2.60 -23.85 25.07
N ASP A 82 -1.38 -24.16 25.52
CA ASP A 82 -0.90 -23.71 26.83
C ASP A 82 -0.73 -22.17 26.81
N GLU A 83 -0.80 -21.48 27.95
CA GLU A 83 -0.70 -19.99 28.01
C GLU A 83 0.63 -19.44 27.43
N ASN A 84 1.59 -20.32 27.13
CA ASN A 84 2.89 -20.02 26.54
C ASN A 84 2.97 -20.24 25.01
N GLU A 85 1.91 -20.71 24.34
CA GLU A 85 1.88 -20.95 22.89
C GLU A 85 1.09 -19.83 22.18
N CYS A 86 1.57 -18.58 22.29
CA CYS A 86 1.03 -17.46 21.53
C CYS A 86 2.14 -16.83 20.67
N PRO A 87 1.80 -16.27 19.49
CA PRO A 87 2.76 -15.51 18.70
C PRO A 87 3.25 -14.29 19.47
N ASP A 88 4.45 -13.80 19.17
CA ASP A 88 5.03 -12.66 19.86
C ASP A 88 4.26 -11.36 19.65
N PHE A 89 3.66 -11.18 18.46
CA PHE A 89 2.80 -10.04 18.16
C PHE A 89 1.72 -10.35 17.12
N ARG A 90 0.71 -9.48 17.04
CA ARG A 90 -0.25 -9.39 15.94
C ARG A 90 -0.14 -8.03 15.28
N VAL A 91 -0.24 -7.99 13.96
CA VAL A 91 -0.30 -6.73 13.20
C VAL A 91 -1.76 -6.33 13.04
N GLU A 92 -2.10 -5.09 13.40
CA GLU A 92 -3.49 -4.61 13.47
C GLU A 92 -3.90 -3.78 12.25
N ASN A 93 -2.93 -3.23 11.52
CA ASN A 93 -3.15 -2.39 10.34
C ASN A 93 -2.89 -3.10 9.01
N LEU A 94 -2.96 -4.43 9.03
CA LEU A 94 -3.17 -5.32 7.89
C LEU A 94 -4.49 -6.03 8.17
N ALA A 95 -5.35 -6.25 7.18
CA ALA A 95 -6.67 -6.80 7.48
C ALA A 95 -6.76 -8.32 7.30
N ASP A 96 -5.81 -8.90 6.59
CA ASP A 96 -5.46 -10.30 6.75
C ASP A 96 -4.99 -10.58 8.18
N ARG A 97 -5.22 -11.81 8.65
CA ARG A 97 -4.84 -12.22 10.01
C ARG A 97 -3.34 -12.46 10.10
N VAL A 98 -2.58 -11.38 10.27
CA VAL A 98 -1.12 -11.41 10.30
C VAL A 98 -0.58 -11.44 11.73
N ILE A 99 0.23 -12.44 12.02
CA ILE A 99 0.98 -12.57 13.27
C ILE A 99 2.47 -12.41 13.03
N GLY A 100 3.21 -12.19 14.11
CA GLY A 100 4.64 -12.06 14.09
C GLY A 100 5.30 -12.95 15.11
N GLU A 101 6.40 -13.57 14.70
CA GLU A 101 7.29 -14.34 15.54
C GLU A 101 8.68 -13.73 15.46
N ASN A 102 9.24 -13.42 16.61
CA ASN A 102 10.56 -12.86 16.73
C ASN A 102 11.50 -13.82 17.48
N LYS A 103 12.80 -13.70 17.22
CA LYS A 103 13.84 -14.43 17.95
C LYS A 103 15.02 -13.51 18.25
N SER A 104 15.96 -14.03 19.03
CA SER A 104 17.25 -13.37 19.19
C SER A 104 18.04 -13.42 17.88
N ILE A 105 18.97 -12.47 17.69
CA ILE A 105 19.79 -12.38 16.48
C ILE A 105 20.45 -13.71 16.14
N ASN A 106 20.59 -13.98 14.84
CA ASN A 106 21.07 -15.24 14.26
C ASN A 106 20.14 -16.46 14.42
N GLN A 107 18.93 -16.29 14.96
CA GLN A 107 17.95 -17.38 15.13
C GLN A 107 16.72 -17.26 14.19
N PHE A 108 16.80 -16.53 13.08
CA PHE A 108 15.70 -16.39 12.09
C PHE A 108 15.01 -17.71 11.67
N GLY A 109 15.79 -18.79 11.53
CA GLY A 109 15.24 -20.10 11.17
C GLY A 109 14.32 -20.69 12.23
N GLU A 110 14.51 -20.33 13.50
CA GLU A 110 13.60 -20.71 14.60
C GLU A 110 12.27 -19.95 14.46
N ALA A 111 12.30 -18.64 14.14
CA ALA A 111 11.08 -17.86 13.89
C ALA A 111 10.22 -18.48 12.78
N LYS A 112 10.84 -18.87 11.65
CA LYS A 112 10.14 -19.54 10.54
C LYS A 112 9.52 -20.88 10.97
N ASN A 113 10.16 -21.64 11.85
CA ASN A 113 9.64 -22.92 12.31
C ASN A 113 8.46 -22.75 13.28
N ASP A 114 8.55 -21.78 14.19
CA ASP A 114 7.51 -21.54 15.19
C ASP A 114 6.24 -20.98 14.53
N LEU A 115 6.37 -20.11 13.52
CA LEU A 115 5.22 -19.67 12.70
C LEU A 115 4.42 -20.83 12.10
N ARG A 116 5.06 -21.96 11.73
CA ARG A 116 4.34 -23.13 11.19
C ARG A 116 3.38 -23.77 12.17
N THR A 117 3.53 -23.50 13.47
CA THR A 117 2.65 -24.01 14.51
C THR A 117 1.43 -23.12 14.74
N TYR A 118 1.53 -21.83 14.37
CA TYR A 118 0.48 -20.84 14.55
C TYR A 118 -0.33 -20.60 13.28
N LEU A 119 0.33 -20.67 12.13
CA LEU A 119 -0.29 -20.48 10.83
C LEU A 119 -1.14 -21.70 10.46
N ASP A 120 -2.43 -21.45 10.33
CA ASP A 120 -3.45 -22.37 9.87
C ASP A 120 -4.53 -21.53 9.21
N SER A 121 -5.05 -21.97 8.07
CA SER A 121 -5.97 -21.21 7.19
C SER A 121 -7.29 -20.84 7.87
N GLN A 122 -7.51 -21.25 9.12
CA GLN A 122 -8.68 -20.90 9.93
C GLN A 122 -8.44 -19.74 10.90
N ARG A 123 -7.17 -19.40 11.21
CA ARG A 123 -6.81 -18.51 12.32
C ARG A 123 -5.86 -17.41 11.92
N TYR A 124 -4.78 -17.75 11.25
CA TYR A 124 -3.73 -16.82 10.83
C TYR A 124 -3.20 -17.29 9.50
N GLU A 125 -3.30 -16.42 8.52
CA GLU A 125 -3.02 -16.73 7.12
C GLU A 125 -1.56 -16.40 6.79
N TYR A 126 -1.03 -15.34 7.41
CA TYR A 126 0.31 -14.85 7.16
C TYR A 126 1.10 -14.61 8.44
N GLY A 127 2.42 -14.78 8.34
CA GLY A 127 3.35 -14.65 9.47
C GLY A 127 4.60 -13.85 9.11
N ILE A 128 4.88 -12.80 9.89
CA ILE A 128 6.16 -12.08 9.85
C ILE A 128 7.17 -12.83 10.73
N GLY A 129 8.25 -13.34 10.13
CA GLY A 129 9.37 -13.94 10.87
C GLY A 129 10.54 -12.97 10.93
N THR A 130 11.11 -12.76 12.12
CA THR A 130 12.29 -11.89 12.28
C THR A 130 13.26 -12.32 13.37
N ASP A 131 14.55 -12.05 13.18
CA ASP A 131 15.55 -12.07 14.27
C ASP A 131 16.17 -10.68 14.51
N GLY A 132 15.53 -9.63 13.98
CA GLY A 132 16.03 -8.27 13.93
C GLY A 132 16.97 -8.00 12.74
N PHE A 133 17.80 -8.97 12.34
CA PHE A 133 18.70 -8.82 11.19
C PHE A 133 18.09 -9.32 9.88
N ARG A 134 17.24 -10.32 9.96
CA ARG A 134 16.54 -10.92 8.82
C ARG A 134 15.04 -10.86 9.04
N TRP A 135 14.33 -10.59 7.95
CA TRP A 135 12.89 -10.35 7.93
C TRP A 135 12.28 -11.06 6.72
N ALA A 136 11.14 -11.73 6.88
CA ALA A 136 10.38 -12.31 5.79
C ALA A 136 8.89 -12.42 6.17
N VAL A 137 8.04 -12.53 5.15
CA VAL A 137 6.61 -12.81 5.32
C VAL A 137 6.31 -14.17 4.71
N TYR A 138 5.58 -15.00 5.45
CA TYR A 138 5.23 -16.34 5.03
C TYR A 138 3.72 -16.54 5.02
N GLU A 139 3.25 -17.37 4.09
CA GLU A 139 1.94 -18.03 4.15
C GLU A 139 2.15 -19.54 4.40
N VAL A 140 1.09 -20.26 4.78
CA VAL A 140 1.13 -21.72 4.87
C VAL A 140 0.29 -22.35 3.76
N GLU A 141 0.96 -23.16 2.95
CA GLU A 141 0.31 -24.06 2.00
C GLU A 141 0.35 -25.50 2.50
N ALA A 142 -0.68 -26.28 2.20
CA ALA A 142 -0.64 -27.72 2.39
C ALA A 142 -0.03 -28.40 1.16
N ASP A 143 1.04 -29.18 1.35
CA ASP A 143 1.55 -30.03 0.27
C ASP A 143 0.49 -31.06 -0.18
N GLU A 144 0.70 -31.73 -1.33
CA GLU A 144 -0.22 -32.77 -1.86
C GLU A 144 -0.52 -33.91 -0.86
N ARG A 145 0.21 -33.99 0.26
CA ARG A 145 0.07 -34.99 1.32
C ARG A 145 -0.54 -34.41 2.60
N GLY A 146 -1.02 -33.16 2.57
CA GLY A 146 -1.64 -32.46 3.68
C GLY A 146 -0.67 -31.97 4.76
N ARG A 147 0.63 -31.84 4.46
CA ARG A 147 1.61 -31.27 5.40
C ARG A 147 1.77 -29.78 5.13
N ALA A 148 1.62 -28.98 6.18
CA ALA A 148 1.87 -27.54 6.14
C ALA A 148 3.33 -27.23 5.77
N THR A 149 3.53 -26.45 4.72
CA THR A 149 4.80 -25.86 4.29
C THR A 149 4.65 -24.35 4.23
N THR A 150 5.69 -23.62 4.62
CA THR A 150 5.70 -22.16 4.49
C THR A 150 6.20 -21.75 3.12
N VAL A 151 5.45 -20.87 2.47
CA VAL A 151 5.83 -20.21 1.21
C VAL A 151 6.15 -18.75 1.51
N ASP A 152 7.16 -18.22 0.84
CA ASP A 152 7.63 -16.85 1.06
C ASP A 152 6.74 -15.89 0.25
N VAL A 153 5.92 -15.09 0.93
CA VAL A 153 5.08 -14.04 0.35
C VAL A 153 5.92 -12.77 0.10
N VAL A 154 6.79 -12.45 1.07
CA VAL A 154 7.85 -11.46 0.90
C VAL A 154 9.18 -12.15 1.18
N ALA A 155 10.03 -12.20 0.17
CA ALA A 155 11.34 -12.84 0.23
C ALA A 155 12.22 -12.25 1.36
N GLU A 156 13.13 -13.08 1.89
CA GLU A 156 14.04 -12.69 2.98
C GLU A 156 14.81 -11.39 2.68
N GLN A 157 14.64 -10.41 3.57
CA GLN A 157 15.43 -9.18 3.61
C GLN A 157 16.47 -9.29 4.71
N ASN A 158 17.75 -9.08 4.38
CA ASN A 158 18.87 -9.26 5.29
C ASN A 158 19.67 -7.96 5.50
N ILE A 159 19.54 -7.35 6.67
CA ILE A 159 20.26 -6.13 7.07
C ILE A 159 21.53 -6.41 7.88
N LYS A 160 21.87 -7.67 8.18
CA LYS A 160 23.12 -8.02 8.89
C LYS A 160 24.38 -7.42 8.29
N PRO A 161 24.54 -7.31 6.95
CA PRO A 161 25.70 -6.65 6.37
C PRO A 161 25.86 -5.19 6.79
N VAL A 162 24.76 -4.48 7.03
CA VAL A 162 24.77 -3.10 7.53
C VAL A 162 25.29 -3.06 8.97
N VAL A 163 24.78 -3.94 9.82
CA VAL A 163 25.19 -4.04 11.24
C VAL A 163 26.69 -4.32 11.36
N ARG A 164 27.21 -5.28 10.58
CA ARG A 164 28.66 -5.57 10.52
C ARG A 164 29.48 -4.35 10.12
N ARG A 165 29.02 -3.61 9.11
CA ARG A 165 29.72 -2.41 8.64
C ARG A 165 29.79 -1.34 9.72
N LEU A 166 28.67 -1.04 10.38
CA LEU A 166 28.63 -0.05 11.47
C LEU A 166 29.47 -0.49 12.68
N ALA A 167 29.41 -1.76 13.08
CA ALA A 167 30.23 -2.30 14.17
C ALA A 167 31.73 -2.19 13.87
N ARG A 168 32.15 -2.44 12.62
CA ARG A 168 33.54 -2.27 12.17
C ARG A 168 33.96 -0.80 12.17
N GLU A 169 33.12 0.10 11.65
CA GLU A 169 33.37 1.55 11.64
C GLU A 169 33.58 2.10 13.06
N ARG A 170 32.91 1.50 14.05
CA ARG A 170 33.06 1.81 15.48
C ARG A 170 34.21 1.09 16.18
N GLY A 171 34.85 0.12 15.53
CA GLY A 171 35.93 -0.69 16.14
C GLY A 171 35.45 -1.68 17.20
N LEU A 172 34.18 -2.10 17.15
CA LEU A 172 33.60 -3.08 18.10
C LEU A 172 33.97 -4.53 17.77
N VAL A 173 34.37 -4.80 16.52
CA VAL A 173 34.73 -6.13 16.01
C VAL A 173 36.10 -6.12 15.36
N SER A 174 36.76 -7.27 15.39
CA SER A 174 38.03 -7.55 14.73
C SER A 174 37.81 -7.77 13.24
N TYR A 175 38.66 -7.15 12.41
CA TYR A 175 38.57 -7.28 10.96
C TYR A 175 39.50 -8.37 10.44
N THR A 176 38.94 -9.44 9.86
CA THR A 176 39.71 -10.51 9.19
C THR A 176 39.48 -10.57 7.68
N GLU A 177 38.37 -10.05 7.14
CA GLU A 177 38.03 -10.13 5.71
C GLU A 177 37.31 -8.87 5.19
N GLU A 178 37.57 -8.50 3.92
CA GLU A 178 36.84 -7.45 3.21
C GLU A 178 35.36 -7.81 3.03
N LEU A 179 34.46 -6.91 3.45
CA LEU A 179 33.03 -7.02 3.11
C LEU A 179 32.91 -6.97 1.59
N GLN A 180 32.57 -8.09 0.96
CA GLN A 180 32.42 -8.19 -0.51
C GLN A 180 31.16 -7.50 -1.06
N SER A 181 30.51 -6.64 -0.28
CA SER A 181 29.31 -5.93 -0.71
C SER A 181 29.66 -4.53 -1.22
N GLU A 182 29.45 -4.28 -2.51
CA GLU A 182 29.52 -2.94 -3.09
C GLU A 182 28.33 -2.04 -2.64
N SER A 183 27.34 -2.59 -1.94
CA SER A 183 26.19 -1.80 -1.47
C SER A 183 26.55 -0.89 -0.29
N THR A 184 26.11 0.36 -0.36
CA THR A 184 26.17 1.32 0.76
C THR A 184 25.17 0.93 1.86
N VAL A 185 25.38 1.47 3.08
CA VAL A 185 24.43 1.28 4.20
C VAL A 185 23.05 1.75 3.80
N GLU A 186 22.97 2.95 3.25
CA GLU A 186 21.75 3.62 2.80
C GLU A 186 21.07 2.81 1.69
N GLY A 187 21.85 2.25 0.76
CA GLY A 187 21.30 1.44 -0.32
C GLY A 187 20.67 0.12 0.14
N VAL A 188 21.23 -0.53 1.17
CA VAL A 188 20.63 -1.75 1.74
C VAL A 188 19.38 -1.42 2.54
N LEU A 189 19.44 -0.43 3.43
CA LEU A 189 18.32 -0.04 4.27
C LEU A 189 17.16 0.56 3.45
N GLY A 190 17.45 1.35 2.43
CA GLY A 190 16.44 1.89 1.52
C GLY A 190 15.69 0.79 0.76
N ARG A 191 16.40 -0.24 0.27
CA ARG A 191 15.76 -1.41 -0.35
C ARG A 191 14.92 -2.20 0.66
N PHE A 192 15.44 -2.42 1.86
CA PHE A 192 14.70 -3.10 2.92
C PHE A 192 13.39 -2.36 3.23
N TYR A 193 13.44 -1.05 3.46
CA TYR A 193 12.24 -0.24 3.69
C TYR A 193 11.28 -0.30 2.51
N GLN A 194 11.78 -0.16 1.28
CA GLN A 194 10.97 -0.22 0.07
C GLN A 194 10.25 -1.56 -0.12
N VAL A 195 10.81 -2.66 0.36
CA VAL A 195 10.20 -3.99 0.25
C VAL A 195 9.29 -4.31 1.43
N PHE A 196 9.68 -3.91 2.65
CA PHE A 196 9.09 -4.44 3.88
C PHE A 196 8.20 -3.46 4.65
N ASN A 197 8.02 -2.22 4.17
CA ASN A 197 7.03 -1.31 4.77
C ASN A 197 5.62 -1.91 4.69
N HIS A 198 4.74 -1.52 5.61
CA HIS A 198 3.41 -2.11 5.74
C HIS A 198 2.59 -2.06 4.45
N TYR A 199 2.71 -1.01 3.62
CA TYR A 199 2.03 -0.96 2.32
C TYR A 199 2.50 -2.04 1.35
N CYS A 200 3.80 -2.30 1.28
CA CYS A 200 4.36 -3.33 0.40
C CYS A 200 4.04 -4.73 0.90
N VAL A 201 4.09 -4.94 2.21
CA VAL A 201 3.69 -6.21 2.83
C VAL A 201 2.20 -6.45 2.64
N ARG A 202 1.34 -5.43 2.84
CA ARG A 202 -0.09 -5.50 2.54
C ARG A 202 -0.35 -5.88 1.08
N ARG A 203 0.37 -5.27 0.13
CA ARG A 203 0.25 -5.63 -1.30
C ARG A 203 0.63 -7.09 -1.58
N ALA A 204 1.62 -7.62 -0.87
CA ALA A 204 2.09 -8.99 -1.09
C ALA A 204 1.13 -10.03 -0.47
N ILE A 205 0.49 -9.67 0.65
CA ILE A 205 -0.42 -10.50 1.44
C ILE A 205 -1.87 -10.42 0.91
N GLY A 206 -2.42 -9.20 0.82
CA GLY A 206 -3.82 -8.96 0.55
C GLY A 206 -4.14 -9.06 -0.92
N GLY A 207 -4.11 -10.26 -1.48
CA GLY A 207 -4.74 -10.52 -2.76
C GLY A 207 -6.18 -9.97 -2.76
N LEU A 208 -6.35 -8.77 -3.31
CA LEU A 208 -7.52 -8.13 -3.90
C LEU A 208 -8.83 -7.99 -3.06
N ASP A 209 -9.14 -8.86 -2.10
CA ASP A 209 -10.45 -8.94 -1.41
C ASP A 209 -10.79 -7.69 -0.57
N GLU A 210 -9.87 -7.23 0.28
CA GLU A 210 -10.08 -6.04 1.14
C GLU A 210 -10.27 -4.74 0.32
N PHE A 211 -9.60 -4.65 -0.82
CA PHE A 211 -9.70 -3.50 -1.71
C PHE A 211 -11.11 -3.40 -2.31
N TYR A 212 -11.69 -4.54 -2.67
CA TYR A 212 -13.04 -4.59 -3.20
C TYR A 212 -14.11 -4.39 -2.14
N ASP A 213 -13.89 -4.84 -0.90
CA ASP A 213 -14.76 -4.48 0.22
C ASP A 213 -14.75 -2.97 0.47
N LEU A 214 -13.57 -2.33 0.42
CA LEU A 214 -13.48 -0.87 0.49
C LEU A 214 -14.16 -0.20 -0.70
N TYR A 215 -14.02 -0.73 -1.91
CA TYR A 215 -14.72 -0.22 -3.10
C TYR A 215 -16.24 -0.21 -2.88
N VAL A 216 -16.81 -1.33 -2.39
CA VAL A 216 -18.25 -1.43 -2.09
C VAL A 216 -18.64 -0.49 -0.95
N GLU A 217 -17.82 -0.38 0.08
CA GLU A 217 -18.08 0.50 1.22
C GLU A 217 -18.06 1.98 0.84
N VAL A 218 -17.07 2.41 0.04
CA VAL A 218 -16.96 3.79 -0.47
C VAL A 218 -18.14 4.09 -1.40
N LEU A 219 -18.55 3.12 -2.22
CA LEU A 219 -19.67 3.27 -3.12
C LEU A 219 -20.99 3.38 -2.35
N ALA A 220 -21.33 2.38 -1.52
CA ALA A 220 -22.69 2.18 -1.00
C ALA A 220 -22.79 1.90 0.51
N ALA A 221 -21.70 2.05 1.28
CA ALA A 221 -21.63 1.73 2.72
C ALA A 221 -22.05 0.29 3.08
N ASP A 222 -21.88 -0.66 2.15
CA ASP A 222 -22.32 -2.06 2.31
C ASP A 222 -21.14 -3.05 2.47
N GLY A 223 -19.99 -2.57 2.95
CA GLY A 223 -18.77 -3.37 3.16
C GLY A 223 -18.60 -3.85 4.61
N GLU A 224 -17.75 -4.87 4.80
CA GLU A 224 -17.51 -5.47 6.13
C GLU A 224 -16.73 -4.55 7.09
N TYR A 225 -16.05 -3.52 6.58
CA TYR A 225 -15.21 -2.63 7.38
C TYR A 225 -15.99 -1.60 8.21
N GLN A 226 -17.18 -1.17 7.79
CA GLN A 226 -18.05 -0.21 8.52
C GLN A 226 -17.32 1.03 9.10
N THR A 227 -16.28 1.52 8.43
CA THR A 227 -15.46 2.67 8.83
C THR A 227 -15.77 3.96 8.06
N ILE A 228 -16.61 3.88 7.02
CA ILE A 228 -16.99 5.03 6.19
C ILE A 228 -18.28 5.65 6.71
N GLU A 229 -18.16 6.88 7.24
CA GLU A 229 -19.31 7.67 7.70
C GLU A 229 -20.10 8.32 6.54
N SER A 230 -19.59 8.23 5.32
CA SER A 230 -20.02 9.05 4.17
C SER A 230 -19.69 8.36 2.83
N ASP A 231 -20.59 7.48 2.36
CA ASP A 231 -20.50 6.82 1.06
C ASP A 231 -21.07 7.67 -0.09
N ILE A 232 -20.69 7.33 -1.32
CA ILE A 232 -21.12 8.04 -2.52
C ILE A 232 -22.64 7.98 -2.68
N MET A 233 -23.24 6.80 -2.57
CA MET A 233 -24.64 6.59 -2.92
C MET A 233 -25.61 7.25 -1.96
N SER A 234 -25.23 7.45 -0.69
CA SER A 234 -26.04 8.20 0.27
C SER A 234 -25.92 9.72 0.13
N MET A 235 -24.81 10.20 -0.44
CA MET A 235 -24.50 11.63 -0.55
C MET A 235 -24.67 12.22 -1.95
N LEU A 236 -24.85 11.38 -2.97
CA LEU A 236 -24.98 11.80 -4.35
C LEU A 236 -26.16 12.75 -4.56
N GLU A 237 -25.89 13.89 -5.18
CA GLU A 237 -26.92 14.83 -5.63
C GLU A 237 -27.24 14.54 -7.10
N ALA A 238 -28.26 13.71 -7.34
CA ALA A 238 -28.68 13.29 -8.67
C ALA A 238 -29.82 14.20 -9.23
N PRO A 239 -29.98 14.29 -10.57
CA PRO A 239 -31.13 14.98 -11.16
C PRO A 239 -32.45 14.29 -10.82
N ASP A 240 -33.56 15.05 -10.78
CA ASP A 240 -34.88 14.60 -10.32
C ASP A 240 -35.44 13.35 -11.03
N ASP A 241 -35.00 13.06 -12.25
CA ASP A 241 -35.45 11.95 -13.08
C ASP A 241 -34.46 10.77 -13.12
N ALA A 242 -33.36 10.83 -12.38
CA ALA A 242 -32.37 9.74 -12.30
C ALA A 242 -32.98 8.47 -11.71
N THR A 243 -32.70 7.35 -12.36
CA THR A 243 -32.99 6.01 -11.81
C THR A 243 -31.89 5.57 -10.86
N ARG A 244 -32.21 4.65 -9.94
CA ARG A 244 -31.21 4.07 -9.04
C ARG A 244 -30.02 3.42 -9.78
N SER A 245 -30.27 2.83 -10.95
CA SER A 245 -29.23 2.23 -11.78
C SER A 245 -28.29 3.30 -12.37
N GLU A 246 -28.81 4.47 -12.75
CA GLU A 246 -28.00 5.59 -13.23
C GLU A 246 -27.19 6.23 -12.09
N GLU A 247 -27.76 6.34 -10.89
CA GLU A 247 -27.01 6.79 -9.69
C GLU A 247 -25.82 5.87 -9.39
N LEU A 248 -26.05 4.54 -9.39
CA LEU A 248 -25.01 3.54 -9.14
C LEU A 248 -23.94 3.58 -10.24
N ALA A 249 -24.37 3.65 -11.50
CA ALA A 249 -23.48 3.77 -12.64
C ALA A 249 -22.61 5.03 -12.54
N PHE A 250 -23.18 6.15 -12.09
CA PHE A 250 -22.42 7.38 -11.87
C PHE A 250 -21.38 7.21 -10.76
N GLY A 251 -21.75 6.61 -9.63
CA GLY A 251 -20.82 6.36 -8.52
C GLY A 251 -19.65 5.46 -8.92
N ALA A 252 -19.92 4.36 -9.63
CA ALA A 252 -18.88 3.47 -10.15
C ALA A 252 -17.98 4.17 -11.18
N LEU A 253 -18.59 4.89 -12.13
CA LEU A 253 -17.86 5.66 -13.15
C LEU A 253 -16.99 6.75 -12.52
N PHE A 254 -17.45 7.38 -11.44
CA PHE A 254 -16.65 8.32 -10.68
C PHE A 254 -15.41 7.65 -10.08
N LEU A 255 -15.57 6.50 -9.42
CA LEU A 255 -14.44 5.74 -8.86
C LEU A 255 -13.46 5.29 -9.95
N ASP A 256 -13.96 4.81 -11.09
CA ASP A 256 -13.14 4.43 -12.25
C ASP A 256 -12.34 5.62 -12.81
N ARG A 257 -12.97 6.78 -12.96
CA ARG A 257 -12.28 8.00 -13.41
C ARG A 257 -11.22 8.46 -12.41
N MET A 258 -11.49 8.36 -11.10
CA MET A 258 -10.52 8.67 -10.06
C MET A 258 -9.35 7.67 -10.08
N ALA A 259 -9.62 6.39 -10.28
CA ALA A 259 -8.61 5.35 -10.45
C ALA A 259 -7.71 5.63 -11.68
N PHE A 260 -8.34 5.96 -12.81
CA PHE A 260 -7.63 6.27 -14.04
C PHE A 260 -6.81 7.57 -13.92
N LEU A 261 -7.36 8.62 -13.30
CA LEU A 261 -6.59 9.83 -12.98
C LEU A 261 -5.34 9.49 -12.15
N LYS A 262 -5.48 8.63 -11.13
CA LYS A 262 -4.35 8.22 -10.30
C LYS A 262 -3.31 7.43 -11.10
N LEU A 263 -3.74 6.57 -12.02
CA LEU A 263 -2.87 5.85 -12.96
C LEU A 263 -2.10 6.82 -13.87
N LEU A 264 -2.77 7.84 -14.43
CA LEU A 264 -2.12 8.86 -15.28
C LEU A 264 -1.09 9.68 -14.50
N ASP A 265 -1.41 10.08 -13.27
CA ASP A 265 -0.51 10.79 -12.38
C ASP A 265 0.74 9.94 -12.08
N ASP A 266 0.56 8.66 -11.75
CA ASP A 266 1.67 7.74 -11.46
C ASP A 266 2.55 7.47 -12.70
N ARG A 267 1.95 7.37 -13.89
CA ARG A 267 2.68 7.23 -15.16
C ARG A 267 3.32 8.53 -15.64
N GLY A 268 3.18 9.65 -14.91
CA GLY A 268 3.74 10.95 -15.29
C GLY A 268 3.06 11.57 -16.53
N VAL A 269 1.83 11.17 -16.82
CA VAL A 269 1.06 11.70 -17.97
C VAL A 269 0.43 13.05 -17.63
N ILE A 270 0.07 13.27 -16.36
CA ILE A 270 -0.56 14.51 -15.87
C ILE A 270 0.27 15.20 -14.77
N GLU A 271 1.46 15.68 -15.10
CA GLU A 271 2.37 16.31 -14.12
C GLU A 271 1.96 17.72 -13.67
N SER A 272 1.13 18.42 -14.45
CA SER A 272 0.79 19.83 -14.18
C SER A 272 -0.28 20.02 -13.10
N ILE A 273 -0.85 18.94 -12.56
CA ILE A 273 -1.90 18.96 -11.53
C ILE A 273 -1.55 17.99 -10.40
N SER A 274 -1.83 18.40 -9.16
CA SER A 274 -1.79 17.52 -8.00
C SER A 274 -3.15 17.53 -7.31
N LEU A 275 -3.90 16.43 -7.42
CA LEU A 275 -5.25 16.31 -6.83
C LEU A 275 -5.29 16.69 -5.35
N ARG A 276 -4.26 16.30 -4.57
CA ARG A 276 -4.12 16.68 -3.16
C ARG A 276 -4.06 18.20 -2.99
N LYS A 277 -3.22 18.88 -3.78
CA LYS A 277 -3.05 20.34 -3.67
C LYS A 277 -4.32 21.08 -4.06
N GLU A 278 -4.94 20.69 -5.17
CA GLU A 278 -6.19 21.29 -5.65
C GLU A 278 -7.31 21.11 -4.62
N TRP A 279 -7.41 19.92 -4.02
CA TRP A 279 -8.34 19.65 -2.91
C TRP A 279 -8.06 20.53 -1.68
N GLU A 280 -6.78 20.66 -1.27
CA GLU A 280 -6.41 21.52 -0.14
C GLU A 280 -6.71 22.99 -0.40
N GLU A 281 -6.45 23.47 -1.62
CA GLU A 281 -6.75 24.84 -2.05
C GLU A 281 -8.25 25.10 -2.08
N HIS A 282 -9.05 24.14 -2.55
CA HIS A 282 -10.51 24.22 -2.51
C HIS A 282 -11.03 24.28 -1.08
N ASN A 283 -10.64 23.32 -0.25
CA ASN A 283 -11.18 23.12 1.10
C ASN A 283 -10.75 24.24 2.07
N ARG A 284 -9.54 24.79 1.92
CA ARG A 284 -9.05 25.93 2.72
C ARG A 284 -9.36 27.29 2.09
N GLY A 285 -9.65 27.33 0.80
CA GLY A 285 -9.83 28.56 0.03
C GLY A 285 -11.28 29.05 -0.01
N LEU A 286 -11.50 30.04 -0.88
CA LEU A 286 -12.83 30.61 -1.13
C LEU A 286 -13.65 29.77 -2.14
N ASN A 287 -13.03 28.80 -2.82
CA ASN A 287 -13.68 27.99 -3.86
C ASN A 287 -14.76 27.05 -3.29
N ARG A 288 -14.61 26.56 -2.07
CA ARG A 288 -15.68 25.81 -1.35
C ARG A 288 -17.01 26.56 -1.21
N PHE A 289 -17.02 27.89 -1.38
CA PHE A 289 -18.26 28.68 -1.35
C PHE A 289 -18.89 28.87 -2.74
N ARG A 290 -18.24 28.38 -3.80
CA ARG A 290 -18.70 28.47 -5.19
C ARG A 290 -19.37 27.18 -5.68
N GLY A 291 -19.14 26.07 -5.00
CA GLY A 291 -19.66 24.74 -5.30
C GLY A 291 -18.81 23.68 -4.61
N SER A 292 -19.15 22.41 -4.82
CA SER A 292 -18.33 21.27 -4.42
C SER A 292 -17.00 21.23 -5.20
N PHE A 293 -16.02 20.49 -4.70
CA PHE A 293 -14.79 20.20 -5.43
C PHE A 293 -15.08 19.42 -6.71
N TYR A 294 -16.10 18.56 -6.69
CA TYR A 294 -16.52 17.84 -7.88
C TYR A 294 -16.95 18.81 -8.99
N SER A 295 -17.94 19.66 -8.73
CA SER A 295 -18.48 20.60 -9.72
C SER A 295 -17.47 21.68 -10.14
N THR A 296 -16.64 22.16 -9.22
CA THR A 296 -15.75 23.31 -9.49
C THR A 296 -14.40 22.92 -10.08
N PHE A 297 -13.95 21.68 -9.89
CA PHE A 297 -12.63 21.22 -10.35
C PHE A 297 -12.68 19.91 -11.13
N LEU A 298 -13.21 18.82 -10.55
CA LEU A 298 -13.17 17.50 -11.20
C LEU A 298 -14.02 17.44 -12.46
N GLN A 299 -15.19 18.05 -12.47
CA GLN A 299 -16.07 18.10 -13.63
C GLN A 299 -15.41 18.85 -14.81
N PRO A 300 -14.87 20.08 -14.64
CA PRO A 300 -14.06 20.73 -15.69
C PRO A 300 -12.84 19.89 -16.12
N LEU A 301 -12.15 19.23 -15.19
CA LEU A 301 -11.02 18.35 -15.50
C LEU A 301 -11.44 17.21 -16.43
N PHE A 302 -12.56 16.54 -16.13
CA PHE A 302 -13.06 15.43 -16.94
C PHE A 302 -13.58 15.90 -18.30
N TYR A 303 -14.49 16.87 -18.33
CA TYR A 303 -15.28 17.15 -19.53
C TYR A 303 -14.73 18.27 -20.42
N ASP A 304 -14.07 19.25 -19.82
CA ASP A 304 -13.60 20.44 -20.55
C ASP A 304 -12.10 20.41 -20.83
N SER A 305 -11.42 19.42 -20.24
CA SER A 305 -9.97 19.25 -20.32
C SER A 305 -9.61 17.90 -20.91
N LEU A 306 -9.83 16.80 -20.19
CA LEU A 306 -9.37 15.48 -20.62
C LEU A 306 -10.12 14.98 -21.85
N SER A 307 -11.44 15.14 -21.92
CA SER A 307 -12.21 14.75 -23.12
C SER A 307 -12.30 15.83 -24.21
N ALA A 308 -11.70 17.01 -24.01
CA ALA A 308 -11.72 18.10 -24.98
C ALA A 308 -10.37 18.28 -25.66
N HIS A 309 -10.37 18.23 -27.00
CA HIS A 309 -9.16 18.49 -27.78
C HIS A 309 -8.62 19.91 -27.47
N PRO A 310 -7.30 20.15 -27.32
CA PRO A 310 -6.77 21.43 -26.84
C PRO A 310 -7.21 22.68 -27.62
N LYS A 311 -7.47 22.52 -28.93
CA LYS A 311 -7.98 23.59 -29.82
C LYS A 311 -9.46 23.95 -29.62
N GLN A 312 -10.20 23.14 -28.87
CA GLN A 312 -11.63 23.29 -28.61
C GLN A 312 -11.92 23.67 -27.16
N ARG A 313 -10.89 23.70 -26.30
CA ARG A 313 -11.03 24.12 -24.91
C ARG A 313 -11.38 25.60 -24.84
N ASP A 314 -12.22 25.96 -23.88
CA ASP A 314 -12.59 27.36 -23.63
C ASP A 314 -11.36 28.15 -23.19
N ASP A 315 -11.10 29.32 -23.77
CA ASP A 315 -9.97 30.20 -23.40
C ASP A 315 -10.03 30.66 -21.93
N GLU A 316 -11.21 30.60 -21.28
CA GLU A 316 -11.40 30.93 -19.85
C GLU A 316 -11.04 29.77 -18.90
N LEU A 317 -10.79 28.56 -19.42
CA LEU A 317 -10.40 27.41 -18.60
C LEU A 317 -9.07 27.67 -17.87
N GLN A 318 -8.97 27.21 -16.62
CA GLN A 318 -7.78 27.37 -15.78
C GLN A 318 -6.51 26.86 -16.50
N GLY A 319 -5.40 27.60 -16.36
CA GLY A 319 -4.15 27.30 -17.07
C GLY A 319 -3.61 25.87 -16.88
N SER A 320 -3.69 25.32 -15.66
CA SER A 320 -3.27 23.92 -15.43
C SER A 320 -4.16 22.90 -16.13
N LEU A 321 -5.47 23.18 -16.25
CA LEU A 321 -6.43 22.34 -17.00
C LEU A 321 -6.23 22.49 -18.52
N GLN A 322 -5.81 23.66 -19.00
CA GLN A 322 -5.47 23.87 -20.41
C GLN A 322 -4.28 23.02 -20.87
N GLU A 323 -3.37 22.68 -19.96
CA GLU A 323 -2.15 21.92 -20.27
C GLU A 323 -2.36 20.39 -20.23
N MET A 324 -3.52 19.92 -19.77
CA MET A 324 -3.82 18.49 -19.68
C MET A 324 -3.77 17.82 -21.05
N PRO A 325 -3.39 16.53 -21.12
CA PRO A 325 -3.51 15.75 -22.35
C PRO A 325 -4.97 15.63 -22.77
N PHE A 326 -5.19 15.39 -24.06
CA PHE A 326 -6.49 14.97 -24.56
C PHE A 326 -6.54 13.45 -24.60
N LEU A 327 -7.62 12.92 -24.06
CA LEU A 327 -7.97 11.51 -23.93
C LEU A 327 -9.18 11.25 -24.82
N SER A 328 -9.12 10.17 -25.62
CA SER A 328 -10.13 9.90 -26.66
C SER A 328 -10.78 8.53 -26.54
N GLY A 329 -10.53 7.80 -25.45
CA GLY A 329 -11.14 6.49 -25.20
C GLY A 329 -12.56 6.56 -24.65
N GLY A 330 -13.04 7.76 -24.31
CA GLY A 330 -14.45 7.98 -23.96
C GLY A 330 -14.76 7.79 -22.48
N LEU A 331 -13.79 7.38 -21.64
CA LEU A 331 -14.01 7.26 -20.20
C LEU A 331 -14.36 8.61 -19.56
N PHE A 332 -13.73 9.68 -20.05
CA PHE A 332 -13.98 11.06 -19.61
C PHE A 332 -15.05 11.78 -20.44
N GLU A 333 -15.66 11.10 -21.42
CA GLU A 333 -16.84 11.60 -22.12
C GLU A 333 -18.11 11.34 -21.28
N ARG A 334 -19.23 11.90 -21.72
CA ARG A 334 -20.53 11.72 -21.06
C ARG A 334 -21.11 10.37 -21.48
N LEU A 335 -21.17 9.43 -20.54
CA LEU A 335 -21.69 8.08 -20.74
C LEU A 335 -23.12 7.93 -20.23
N LEU A 336 -23.56 8.80 -19.30
CA LEU A 336 -24.89 8.76 -18.70
C LEU A 336 -25.78 9.91 -19.19
N PRO A 337 -27.12 9.71 -19.20
CA PRO A 337 -28.07 10.79 -19.46
C PRO A 337 -27.92 11.91 -18.41
N ASN A 338 -27.92 13.17 -18.87
CA ASN A 338 -27.83 14.35 -18.00
C ASN A 338 -26.66 14.32 -16.98
N GLU A 339 -25.56 13.65 -17.31
CA GLU A 339 -24.44 13.40 -16.37
C GLU A 339 -23.85 14.68 -15.74
N LEU A 340 -23.93 15.83 -16.42
CA LEU A 340 -23.46 17.11 -15.88
C LEU A 340 -24.33 17.66 -14.73
N ALA A 341 -25.53 17.14 -14.54
CA ALA A 341 -26.44 17.57 -13.48
C ALA A 341 -26.19 16.84 -12.16
N TYR A 342 -25.34 15.81 -12.14
CA TYR A 342 -24.91 15.14 -10.91
C TYR A 342 -23.87 15.99 -10.18
N ASP A 343 -23.92 15.98 -8.85
CA ASP A 343 -22.89 16.56 -7.99
C ASP A 343 -22.54 15.63 -6.82
N LEU A 344 -21.33 15.79 -6.30
CA LEU A 344 -20.85 15.11 -5.10
C LEU A 344 -20.42 16.16 -4.07
N PRO A 345 -20.98 16.13 -2.85
CA PRO A 345 -20.56 17.02 -1.80
C PRO A 345 -19.10 16.75 -1.39
N ASP A 346 -18.46 17.78 -0.84
CA ASP A 346 -17.05 17.75 -0.45
C ASP A 346 -16.75 16.61 0.53
N GLU A 347 -17.70 16.24 1.39
CA GLU A 347 -17.59 15.11 2.32
C GLU A 347 -17.36 13.77 1.59
N ALA A 348 -18.17 13.47 0.56
CA ALA A 348 -18.03 12.25 -0.23
C ALA A 348 -16.72 12.23 -1.01
N VAL A 349 -16.38 13.35 -1.66
CA VAL A 349 -15.12 13.50 -2.40
C VAL A 349 -13.91 13.31 -1.48
N LYS A 350 -13.96 13.86 -0.27
CA LYS A 350 -12.90 13.69 0.74
C LYS A 350 -12.73 12.23 1.13
N THR A 351 -13.83 11.48 1.31
CA THR A 351 -13.77 10.04 1.59
C THR A 351 -13.03 9.32 0.47
N VAL A 352 -13.42 9.55 -0.79
CA VAL A 352 -12.79 8.91 -1.95
C VAL A 352 -11.31 9.27 -2.03
N LEU A 353 -10.95 10.55 -1.90
CA LEU A 353 -9.56 10.96 -1.95
C LEU A 353 -8.72 10.34 -0.82
N SER A 354 -9.18 10.42 0.43
CA SER A 354 -8.39 10.00 1.60
C SER A 354 -8.35 8.48 1.81
N ARG A 355 -9.48 7.79 1.62
CA ARG A 355 -9.59 6.34 1.89
C ARG A 355 -9.24 5.52 0.67
N PHE A 356 -9.80 5.86 -0.48
CA PHE A 356 -9.66 5.03 -1.68
C PHE A 356 -8.41 5.41 -2.48
N VAL A 357 -8.28 6.68 -2.87
CA VAL A 357 -7.18 7.14 -3.74
C VAL A 357 -5.84 7.21 -3.01
N GLU A 358 -5.83 7.72 -1.77
CA GLU A 358 -4.61 7.84 -0.96
C GLU A 358 -4.34 6.58 -0.14
N GLY A 359 -5.36 5.97 0.45
CA GLY A 359 -5.23 4.76 1.28
C GLY A 359 -4.88 3.52 0.48
N GLU A 360 -5.49 3.33 -0.70
CA GLU A 360 -5.28 2.17 -1.58
C GLU A 360 -4.52 2.52 -2.87
N GLY A 361 -3.83 3.65 -2.92
CA GLY A 361 -3.33 4.22 -4.18
C GLY A 361 -2.52 3.27 -5.08
N ARG A 362 -1.73 2.36 -4.51
CA ARG A 362 -0.98 1.35 -5.31
C ARG A 362 -1.85 0.21 -5.82
N THR A 363 -2.80 -0.27 -5.01
CA THR A 363 -3.75 -1.32 -5.42
C THR A 363 -4.66 -0.76 -6.50
N LEU A 364 -5.21 0.43 -6.26
CA LEU A 364 -5.98 1.22 -7.22
C LEU A 364 -5.27 1.37 -8.58
N ILE A 365 -3.97 1.69 -8.58
CA ILE A 365 -3.19 1.81 -9.83
C ILE A 365 -3.05 0.46 -10.53
N ASN A 366 -2.82 -0.65 -9.81
CA ASN A 366 -2.70 -1.96 -10.44
C ASN A 366 -4.03 -2.38 -11.06
N GLU A 367 -5.14 -2.22 -10.34
CA GLU A 367 -6.46 -2.57 -10.84
C GLU A 367 -6.84 -1.71 -12.03
N ALA A 368 -6.60 -0.41 -11.93
CA ALA A 368 -6.78 0.53 -13.04
C ALA A 368 -5.91 0.18 -14.26
N ALA A 369 -4.75 -0.47 -14.09
CA ALA A 369 -3.92 -0.90 -15.21
C ALA A 369 -4.42 -2.20 -15.86
N ASN A 370 -5.20 -3.00 -15.13
CA ASN A 370 -5.72 -4.28 -15.59
C ASN A 370 -7.12 -4.14 -16.24
N GLY A 371 -7.90 -3.13 -15.87
CA GLY A 371 -9.25 -2.92 -16.39
C GLY A 371 -10.05 -1.94 -15.54
N SER A 372 -11.36 -1.85 -15.80
CA SER A 372 -12.27 -1.09 -14.93
C SER A 372 -12.38 -1.77 -13.57
N LEU A 373 -12.44 -1.00 -12.48
CA LEU A 373 -12.66 -1.54 -11.14
C LEU A 373 -13.94 -2.35 -11.05
N LEU A 374 -14.97 -1.91 -11.78
CA LEU A 374 -16.26 -2.59 -11.87
C LEU A 374 -16.11 -3.97 -12.53
N GLU A 375 -15.30 -4.06 -13.59
CA GLU A 375 -15.04 -5.30 -14.29
C GLU A 375 -14.26 -6.27 -13.43
N THR A 376 -13.11 -5.84 -12.88
CA THR A 376 -12.26 -6.70 -12.07
C THR A 376 -12.99 -7.22 -10.84
N TYR A 377 -13.81 -6.37 -10.19
CA TYR A 377 -14.70 -6.82 -9.12
C TYR A 377 -15.62 -7.95 -9.59
N THR A 378 -16.28 -7.79 -10.74
CA THR A 378 -17.25 -8.80 -11.20
C THR A 378 -16.61 -10.10 -11.72
N GLU A 379 -15.43 -10.04 -12.33
CA GLU A 379 -14.76 -11.23 -12.87
C GLU A 379 -14.15 -12.10 -11.77
N GLU A 380 -13.59 -11.48 -10.72
CA GLU A 380 -12.87 -12.20 -9.67
C GLU A 380 -13.74 -12.54 -8.45
N TYR A 381 -14.76 -11.73 -8.11
CA TYR A 381 -15.41 -11.80 -6.78
C TYR A 381 -16.79 -12.46 -6.71
N GLU A 382 -17.36 -12.93 -7.81
CA GLU A 382 -18.69 -13.59 -7.88
C GLU A 382 -19.84 -12.91 -7.08
N ASN A 383 -19.72 -11.64 -6.66
CA ASN A 383 -20.74 -11.01 -5.82
C ASN A 383 -21.90 -10.52 -6.69
N ARG A 384 -22.98 -11.31 -6.68
CA ARG A 384 -24.14 -11.14 -7.57
C ARG A 384 -25.06 -9.98 -7.23
N GLU A 385 -24.94 -9.36 -6.05
CA GLU A 385 -25.85 -8.28 -5.63
C GLU A 385 -25.57 -6.98 -6.39
N LEU A 386 -24.32 -6.49 -6.42
CA LEU A 386 -23.95 -5.33 -7.26
C LEU A 386 -24.06 -5.64 -8.76
N ALA A 387 -23.67 -6.85 -9.18
CA ALA A 387 -23.79 -7.30 -10.57
C ALA A 387 -25.25 -7.29 -11.10
N GLY A 388 -26.25 -7.34 -10.21
CA GLY A 388 -27.67 -7.24 -10.55
C GLY A 388 -28.16 -5.82 -10.84
N GLU A 389 -27.49 -4.78 -10.33
CA GLU A 389 -27.94 -3.38 -10.41
C GLU A 389 -27.22 -2.54 -11.49
N PHE A 390 -26.02 -2.97 -11.92
CA PHE A 390 -25.25 -2.43 -13.05
C PHE A 390 -25.61 -2.85 -14.51
N PRO A 391 -26.47 -3.85 -14.83
CA PRO A 391 -26.54 -4.44 -16.17
C PRO A 391 -26.78 -3.47 -17.33
N GLN A 392 -27.39 -2.31 -17.09
CA GLN A 392 -27.74 -1.37 -18.16
C GLN A 392 -26.53 -0.57 -18.67
N HIS A 393 -25.58 -0.21 -17.81
CA HIS A 393 -24.45 0.66 -18.15
C HIS A 393 -23.08 -0.02 -18.07
N TYR A 394 -23.01 -1.24 -17.52
CA TYR A 394 -21.78 -2.01 -17.35
C TYR A 394 -20.90 -2.05 -18.60
N SER A 395 -21.40 -2.56 -19.72
CA SER A 395 -20.59 -2.73 -20.95
C SER A 395 -20.12 -1.40 -21.53
N ALA A 396 -20.85 -0.30 -21.30
CA ALA A 396 -20.44 1.02 -21.77
C ALA A 396 -19.29 1.57 -20.93
N ILE A 397 -19.36 1.43 -19.59
CA ILE A 397 -18.29 1.87 -18.68
C ILE A 397 -17.02 1.05 -18.93
N VAL A 398 -17.13 -0.28 -18.92
CA VAL A 398 -16.00 -1.19 -19.13
C VAL A 398 -15.37 -1.00 -20.51
N GLY A 399 -16.19 -0.84 -21.55
CA GLY A 399 -15.70 -0.58 -22.91
C GLY A 399 -14.95 0.76 -23.01
N ALA A 400 -15.51 1.84 -22.45
CA ALA A 400 -14.88 3.15 -22.45
C ALA A 400 -13.55 3.15 -21.69
N TYR A 401 -13.47 2.40 -20.59
CA TYR A 401 -12.24 2.24 -19.82
C TYR A 401 -11.12 1.58 -20.66
N HIS A 402 -11.44 0.46 -21.31
CA HIS A 402 -10.50 -0.25 -22.18
C HIS A 402 -10.03 0.59 -23.36
N ASP A 403 -10.95 1.28 -24.03
CA ASP A 403 -10.64 2.16 -25.14
C ASP A 403 -9.69 3.30 -24.68
N GLU A 404 -9.85 3.79 -23.45
CA GLU A 404 -8.98 4.81 -22.85
C GLU A 404 -7.58 4.29 -22.53
N ILE A 405 -7.47 3.11 -21.92
CA ILE A 405 -6.16 2.46 -21.70
C ILE A 405 -5.45 2.29 -23.04
N GLN A 406 -6.11 1.68 -24.03
CA GLN A 406 -5.50 1.40 -25.32
C GLN A 406 -5.02 2.68 -26.02
N PHE A 407 -5.83 3.75 -25.94
CA PHE A 407 -5.44 5.04 -26.48
C PHE A 407 -4.17 5.58 -25.80
N VAL A 408 -4.15 5.64 -24.46
CA VAL A 408 -3.02 6.15 -23.70
C VAL A 408 -1.75 5.34 -23.98
N GLU A 409 -1.84 4.01 -23.98
CA GLU A 409 -0.70 3.14 -24.27
C GLU A 409 -0.17 3.33 -25.69
N SER A 410 -1.06 3.49 -26.67
CA SER A 410 -0.67 3.75 -28.06
C SER A 410 0.08 5.08 -28.22
N GLU A 411 -0.32 6.13 -27.50
CA GLU A 411 0.33 7.44 -27.57
C GLU A 411 1.67 7.46 -26.80
N ILE A 412 1.77 6.73 -25.68
CA ILE A 412 3.05 6.52 -24.96
C ILE A 412 4.04 5.77 -25.86
N GLU A 413 3.64 4.66 -26.46
CA GLU A 413 4.50 3.89 -27.37
C GLU A 413 4.96 4.73 -28.57
N ARG A 414 4.06 5.49 -29.19
CA ARG A 414 4.39 6.37 -30.32
C ARG A 414 5.43 7.41 -29.93
N THR A 415 5.29 7.98 -28.73
CA THR A 415 6.21 8.98 -28.20
C THR A 415 7.60 8.38 -27.98
N LEU A 416 7.69 7.20 -27.35
CA LEU A 416 8.97 6.49 -27.16
C LEU A 416 9.66 6.14 -28.49
N ARG A 417 8.92 5.61 -29.48
CA ARG A 417 9.48 5.28 -30.81
C ARG A 417 9.97 6.51 -31.57
N SER A 418 9.41 7.69 -31.31
CA SER A 418 9.85 8.94 -31.95
C SER A 418 11.21 9.46 -31.45
N PHE A 419 11.67 9.01 -30.28
CA PHE A 419 12.98 9.33 -29.73
C PHE A 419 14.10 8.37 -30.19
N GLU A 420 13.76 7.22 -30.76
CA GLU A 420 14.71 6.21 -31.26
C GLU A 420 15.03 6.35 -32.77
N GLY A 421 14.42 7.32 -33.47
CA GLY A 421 14.48 7.52 -34.92
C GLY A 421 15.45 8.58 -35.44
#